data_AF-A0A7C3D4P1-F1
#
_entry.id   AF-A0A7C3D4P1-F1
#
_cell.length_a   1.000
_cell.length_b   1.000
_cell.length_c   1.000
_cell.angle_alpha   90.00
_cell.angle_beta   90.00
_cell.angle_gamma   90.00
#
_symmetry.space_group_name_H-M   'P 1'
#
loop_
_entity.id
_entity.type
_entity.pdbx_description
1 polymer ?
#
loop_
_entity_poly.entity_id
_entity_poly.type
_entity_poly.pdbx_seq_one_letter_code
_entity_poly.pdbx_strand_id
1 'polypeptide(L)'
;MELTPLSPYKHTFSGQYGNSRADYFFSSRGDWRDAGYRARLVDLVRNTAGDAPQDFDSYSLYVYEKTATLNAGFDGDADALRGVHDADLISFTRWTRGKMDIFYLIEDGDVVYDVLEDEAINPPWEFD
;
A
#
# COMPACT_ATOMS: atom_id res chain seq x y z
N MET A 1 6.47 -9.87 -10.46
CA MET A 1 5.88 -8.75 -9.71
C MET A 1 6.49 -7.44 -10.17
N GLU A 2 5.63 -6.47 -10.42
CA GLU A 2 5.91 -5.06 -10.77
C GLU A 2 4.79 -4.19 -10.19
N LEU A 3 5.06 -2.92 -9.88
CA LEU A 3 4.04 -1.98 -9.43
C LEU A 3 3.63 -1.09 -10.61
N THR A 4 2.34 -1.13 -10.97
CA THR A 4 1.79 -0.29 -12.03
C THR A 4 0.87 0.76 -11.42
N PRO A 5 0.96 2.05 -11.82
CA PRO A 5 0.04 3.08 -11.32
C PRO A 5 -1.42 2.69 -11.51
N LEU A 6 -2.22 2.88 -10.46
CA LEU A 6 -3.69 2.70 -10.46
C LEU A 6 -4.33 4.09 -10.40
N SER A 7 -5.45 4.35 -11.08
CA SER A 7 -6.17 5.61 -10.87
C SER A 7 -6.77 5.65 -9.46
N PRO A 8 -6.75 6.79 -8.75
CA PRO A 8 -5.92 7.94 -9.02
C PRO A 8 -4.47 7.59 -8.70
N TYR A 9 -3.51 7.90 -9.57
CA TYR A 9 -2.12 7.54 -9.28
C TYR A 9 -1.62 8.20 -7.99
N LYS A 10 -1.96 9.47 -7.80
CA LYS A 10 -1.55 10.28 -6.66
C LYS A 10 -2.73 11.06 -6.14
N HIS A 11 -2.88 11.10 -4.82
CA HIS A 11 -3.86 11.92 -4.14
C HIS A 11 -3.18 12.69 -3.00
N THR A 12 -3.27 14.01 -3.03
CA THR A 12 -2.70 14.89 -2.01
C THR A 12 -3.82 15.58 -1.24
N PHE A 13 -3.69 15.64 0.07
CA PHE A 13 -4.72 16.19 0.95
C PHE A 13 -4.07 16.79 2.20
N SER A 14 -4.74 17.77 2.81
CA SER A 14 -4.33 18.31 4.10
C SER A 14 -5.11 17.58 5.21
N GLY A 15 -4.39 16.89 6.09
CA GLY A 15 -4.96 16.18 7.23
C GLY A 15 -4.65 16.89 8.55
N GLN A 16 -5.05 16.26 9.65
CA GLN A 16 -4.79 16.74 11.02
C GLN A 16 -3.30 16.99 11.31
N TYR A 17 -2.41 16.28 10.61
CA TYR A 17 -0.96 16.32 10.81
C TYR A 17 -0.19 17.11 9.74
N GLY A 18 -0.89 17.80 8.84
CA GLY A 18 -0.29 18.58 7.77
C GLY A 18 -0.51 17.97 6.39
N ASN A 19 0.44 18.22 5.48
CA ASN A 19 0.30 17.82 4.08
C ASN A 19 0.58 16.33 3.92
N SER A 20 -0.37 15.62 3.31
CA SER A 20 -0.31 14.19 3.11
C SER A 20 -0.43 13.82 1.64
N ARG A 21 0.16 12.69 1.26
CA ARG A 21 0.04 12.10 -0.07
C ARG A 21 -0.18 10.60 0.02
N ALA A 22 -1.10 10.11 -0.79
CA ALA A 22 -1.32 8.69 -1.02
C ALA A 22 -1.06 8.38 -2.49
N ASP A 23 -0.23 7.37 -2.74
CA ASP A 23 0.00 6.83 -4.07
C ASP A 23 -0.61 5.44 -4.19
N TYR A 24 -1.22 5.17 -5.34
CA TYR A 24 -2.00 3.95 -5.56
C TYR A 24 -1.43 3.18 -6.74
N PHE A 25 -1.20 1.88 -6.52
CA PHE A 25 -0.66 0.96 -7.50
C PHE A 25 -1.44 -0.34 -7.50
N PHE A 26 -1.33 -1.10 -8.59
CA PHE A 26 -1.75 -2.49 -8.63
C PHE A 26 -0.58 -3.41 -9.03
N SER A 27 -0.69 -4.68 -8.65
CA SER A 27 0.30 -5.72 -8.89
C SER A 27 -0.33 -7.12 -8.94
N SER A 28 0.38 -8.10 -9.47
CA SER A 28 0.04 -9.51 -9.26
C SER A 28 0.24 -9.89 -7.79
N ARG A 29 -0.76 -10.51 -7.15
CA ARG A 29 -0.60 -11.10 -5.81
C ARG A 29 0.37 -12.29 -5.84
N GLY A 30 1.19 -12.41 -4.80
CA GLY A 30 2.00 -13.58 -4.51
C GLY A 30 1.69 -14.10 -3.11
N ASP A 31 2.34 -15.19 -2.71
CA ASP A 31 2.19 -15.73 -1.35
C ASP A 31 3.00 -14.88 -0.36
N TRP A 32 2.33 -14.21 0.57
CA TRP A 32 2.98 -13.39 1.58
C TRP A 32 3.89 -14.21 2.50
N ARG A 33 3.68 -15.52 2.63
CA ARG A 33 4.51 -16.42 3.44
C ARG A 33 5.87 -16.69 2.79
N ASP A 34 6.00 -16.46 1.48
CA ASP A 34 7.27 -16.52 0.76
C ASP A 34 8.15 -15.29 1.08
N ALA A 35 9.29 -15.53 1.73
CA ALA A 35 10.24 -14.48 2.08
C ALA A 35 10.84 -13.75 0.86
N GLY A 36 11.04 -14.46 -0.26
CA GLY A 36 11.51 -13.87 -1.51
C GLY A 36 10.47 -12.95 -2.14
N TYR A 37 9.18 -13.28 -2.02
CA TYR A 37 8.09 -12.38 -2.41
C TYR A 37 8.10 -11.12 -1.54
N ARG A 38 8.16 -11.26 -0.21
CA ARG A 38 8.20 -10.12 0.72
C ARG A 38 9.38 -9.19 0.44
N ALA A 39 10.59 -9.75 0.30
CA ALA A 39 11.78 -8.97 -0.01
C ALA A 39 11.64 -8.18 -1.31
N ARG A 40 11.11 -8.81 -2.37
CA ARG A 40 10.85 -8.14 -3.65
C ARG A 40 9.80 -7.05 -3.55
N LEU A 41 8.76 -7.23 -2.74
CA LEU A 41 7.73 -6.21 -2.51
C LEU A 41 8.33 -5.01 -1.77
N VAL A 42 9.16 -5.26 -0.75
CA VAL A 42 9.88 -4.20 -0.02
C VAL A 42 10.73 -3.36 -0.96
N ASP A 43 11.53 -4.00 -1.82
CA ASP A 43 12.37 -3.30 -2.78
C ASP A 43 11.54 -2.44 -3.74
N LEU A 44 10.45 -2.99 -4.28
CA LEU A 44 9.56 -2.26 -5.18
C LEU A 44 8.93 -1.05 -4.49
N VAL A 45 8.35 -1.23 -3.30
CA VAL A 45 7.71 -0.15 -2.53
C VAL A 45 8.69 0.98 -2.22
N ARG A 46 9.92 0.65 -1.78
CA ARG A 46 10.96 1.66 -1.50
C ARG A 46 11.41 2.40 -2.75
N ASN A 47 11.68 1.66 -3.83
CA ASN A 47 12.11 2.25 -5.10
C ASN A 47 11.02 3.15 -5.71
N THR A 48 9.77 2.73 -5.60
CA THR A 48 8.61 3.50 -6.09
C THR A 48 8.35 4.75 -5.27
N ALA A 49 8.49 4.68 -3.94
CA ALA A 49 8.36 5.85 -3.07
C ALA A 49 9.44 6.90 -3.37
N GLY A 50 10.67 6.47 -3.64
CA GLY A 50 11.81 7.37 -3.87
C GLY A 50 11.95 8.39 -2.75
N ASP A 51 12.09 9.67 -3.13
CA ASP A 51 12.22 10.78 -2.18
C ASP A 51 10.88 11.39 -1.73
N ALA A 52 9.74 10.94 -2.28
CA ALA A 52 8.43 11.49 -1.96
C ALA A 52 8.12 11.56 -0.45
N PRO A 53 8.52 10.58 0.40
CA PRO A 53 8.33 10.67 1.85
C PRO A 53 8.95 11.89 2.54
N GLN A 54 9.94 12.56 1.92
CA GLN A 54 10.60 13.74 2.50
C GLN A 54 9.80 15.03 2.30
N ASP A 55 8.88 15.04 1.33
CA ASP A 55 8.13 16.24 0.94
C ASP A 55 6.78 16.38 1.67
N PHE A 56 6.37 15.38 2.46
CA PHE A 56 5.07 15.30 3.11
C PHE A 56 5.21 14.94 4.59
N ASP A 57 4.28 15.44 5.42
CA ASP A 57 4.19 15.07 6.83
C ASP A 57 3.81 13.59 6.98
N SER A 58 2.96 13.10 6.06
CA SER A 58 2.59 11.69 5.92
C SER A 58 2.55 11.30 4.45
N TYR A 59 3.22 10.20 4.10
CA TYR A 59 3.17 9.60 2.77
C TYR A 59 2.72 8.14 2.89
N SER A 60 1.73 7.75 2.10
CA SER A 60 1.21 6.40 2.06
C SER A 60 1.30 5.82 0.66
N LEU A 61 1.55 4.52 0.57
CA LEU A 61 1.56 3.78 -0.67
C LEU A 61 0.68 2.54 -0.50
N TYR A 62 -0.32 2.43 -1.37
CA TYR A 62 -1.27 1.32 -1.43
C TYR A 62 -0.94 0.46 -2.66
N VAL A 63 -0.83 -0.84 -2.45
CA VAL A 63 -0.69 -1.81 -3.54
C VAL A 63 -1.89 -2.73 -3.52
N TYR A 64 -2.72 -2.67 -4.56
CA TYR A 64 -3.85 -3.55 -4.77
C TYR A 64 -3.48 -4.73 -5.66
N GLU A 65 -4.25 -5.80 -5.56
CA GLU A 65 -4.23 -6.88 -6.52
C GLU A 65 -4.83 -6.43 -7.84
N LYS A 66 -4.19 -6.84 -8.93
CA LYS A 66 -4.72 -6.65 -10.27
C LYS A 66 -5.96 -7.54 -10.45
N THR A 67 -7.12 -6.93 -10.62
CA THR A 67 -8.37 -7.64 -10.88
C THR A 67 -9.00 -7.22 -12.22
N ALA A 68 -10.18 -7.77 -12.53
CA ALA A 68 -10.98 -7.32 -13.66
C ALA A 68 -11.44 -5.85 -13.50
N THR A 69 -11.52 -5.35 -12.26
CA THR A 69 -11.91 -3.98 -11.93
C THR A 69 -10.67 -3.10 -11.71
N LEU A 70 -9.74 -3.54 -10.84
CA LEU A 70 -8.53 -2.81 -10.49
C LEU A 70 -7.40 -3.14 -11.45
N ASN A 71 -7.29 -2.35 -12.52
CA ASN A 71 -6.27 -2.50 -13.55
C ASN A 71 -5.98 -1.16 -14.23
N ALA A 72 -5.21 -1.18 -15.32
CA ALA A 72 -4.82 0.01 -16.06
C ALA A 72 -6.00 0.83 -16.66
N GLY A 73 -7.18 0.23 -16.77
CA GLY A 73 -8.41 0.91 -17.23
C GLY A 73 -9.30 1.42 -16.10
N PHE A 74 -8.93 1.22 -14.83
CA PHE A 74 -9.67 1.78 -13.70
C PHE A 74 -9.59 3.31 -13.73
N ASP A 75 -10.72 3.98 -13.57
CA ASP A 75 -10.87 5.44 -13.67
C ASP A 75 -11.50 6.08 -12.42
N GLY A 76 -11.58 5.33 -11.31
CA GLY A 76 -12.04 5.83 -10.02
C GLY A 76 -11.06 6.79 -9.35
N ASP A 77 -11.54 7.41 -8.26
CA ASP A 77 -10.79 8.29 -7.37
C ASP A 77 -10.38 7.57 -6.07
N ALA A 78 -9.84 8.33 -5.11
CA ALA A 78 -9.33 7.76 -3.87
C ALA A 78 -10.45 7.17 -3.00
N ASP A 79 -11.64 7.76 -3.05
CA ASP A 79 -12.82 7.32 -2.31
C ASP A 79 -13.41 6.05 -2.93
N ALA A 80 -13.23 5.86 -4.24
CA ALA A 80 -13.57 4.61 -4.90
C ALA A 80 -12.66 3.43 -4.50
N LEU A 81 -11.52 3.68 -3.84
CA LEU A 81 -10.57 2.65 -3.41
C LEU A 81 -10.65 2.35 -1.91
N ARG A 82 -10.45 3.36 -1.07
CA ARG A 82 -10.31 3.21 0.39
C ARG A 82 -11.62 2.78 1.02
N GLY A 83 -11.63 1.70 1.82
CA GLY A 83 -12.84 1.18 2.44
C GLY A 83 -13.77 0.42 1.49
N VAL A 84 -13.45 0.38 0.19
CA VAL A 84 -14.26 -0.26 -0.86
C VAL A 84 -13.55 -1.49 -1.42
N HIS A 85 -12.24 -1.39 -1.62
CA HIS A 85 -11.40 -2.42 -2.23
C HIS A 85 -10.35 -2.98 -1.26
N ASP A 86 -10.60 -2.91 0.05
CA ASP A 86 -9.62 -3.36 1.06
C ASP A 86 -9.36 -4.88 0.97
N ALA A 87 -10.37 -5.66 0.54
CA ALA A 87 -10.19 -7.09 0.25
C ALA A 87 -9.16 -7.36 -0.87
N ASP A 88 -9.05 -6.42 -1.83
CA ASP A 88 -8.09 -6.49 -2.93
C ASP A 88 -6.72 -5.92 -2.52
N LEU A 89 -6.56 -5.34 -1.34
CA LEU A 89 -5.31 -4.72 -0.91
C LEU A 89 -4.26 -5.81 -0.59
N ILE A 90 -3.08 -5.69 -1.19
CA ILE A 90 -1.93 -6.57 -0.95
C ILE A 90 -1.06 -6.01 0.17
N SER A 91 -0.86 -4.69 0.16
CA SER A 91 -0.02 -4.04 1.16
C SER A 91 -0.36 -2.57 1.33
N PHE A 92 -0.15 -2.10 2.56
CA PHE A 92 -0.16 -0.70 2.92
C PHE A 92 1.17 -0.33 3.54
N THR A 93 1.76 0.77 3.07
CA THR A 93 2.99 1.31 3.64
C THR A 93 2.80 2.77 3.97
N ARG A 94 3.31 3.21 5.13
CA ARG A 94 3.30 4.60 5.56
C ARG A 94 4.68 5.06 5.99
N TRP A 95 4.96 6.30 5.63
CA TRP A 95 6.06 7.08 6.16
C TRP A 95 5.49 8.31 6.84
N THR A 96 5.96 8.57 8.05
CA THR A 96 5.68 9.80 8.79
C THR A 96 6.97 10.58 8.92
N ARG A 97 6.98 11.83 8.43
CA ARG A 97 8.17 12.71 8.41
C ARG A 97 9.40 12.01 7.81
N GLY A 98 9.23 11.39 6.64
CA GLY A 98 10.29 10.70 5.92
C GLY A 98 10.72 9.34 6.50
N LYS A 99 10.22 8.92 7.67
CA LYS A 99 10.53 7.60 8.25
C LYS A 99 9.38 6.62 8.04
N MET A 100 9.69 5.48 7.44
CA MET A 100 8.76 4.36 7.33
C MET A 100 8.37 3.89 8.74
N ASP A 101 7.09 3.95 9.06
CA ASP A 101 6.55 3.60 10.38
C ASP A 101 5.46 2.52 10.32
N ILE A 102 4.92 2.23 9.13
CA ILE A 102 4.04 1.09 8.87
C ILE A 102 4.46 0.42 7.56
N PHE A 103 4.50 -0.91 7.56
CA PHE A 103 4.47 -1.71 6.35
C PHE A 103 3.75 -3.02 6.63
N TYR A 104 2.49 -3.11 6.21
CA TYR A 104 1.64 -4.27 6.40
C TYR A 104 1.41 -5.04 5.10
N LEU A 105 1.36 -6.36 5.22
CA LEU A 105 0.77 -7.24 4.21
C LEU A 105 -0.66 -7.55 4.61
N ILE A 106 -1.54 -7.52 3.61
CA ILE A 106 -2.98 -7.59 3.77
C ILE A 106 -3.51 -8.74 2.92
N GLU A 107 -4.40 -9.53 3.49
CA GLU A 107 -5.07 -10.66 2.85
C GLU A 107 -6.55 -10.60 3.17
N ASP A 108 -7.40 -10.52 2.13
CA ASP A 108 -8.86 -10.42 2.26
C ASP A 108 -9.36 -9.28 3.18
N GLY A 109 -8.61 -8.17 3.25
CA GLY A 109 -8.95 -6.99 4.07
C GLY A 109 -8.33 -7.02 5.47
N ASP A 110 -7.72 -8.13 5.87
CA ASP A 110 -7.08 -8.29 7.16
C ASP A 110 -5.57 -8.12 7.08
N VAL A 111 -4.99 -7.43 8.06
CA VAL A 111 -3.55 -7.36 8.26
C VAL A 111 -3.05 -8.70 8.78
N VAL A 112 -2.17 -9.35 8.01
CA VAL A 112 -1.64 -10.70 8.29
C VAL A 112 -0.15 -10.72 8.61
N TYR A 113 0.59 -9.66 8.30
CA TYR A 113 2.03 -9.60 8.53
C TYR A 113 2.52 -8.15 8.71
N ASP A 114 3.36 -7.93 9.71
CA ASP A 114 4.13 -6.70 9.89
C ASP A 114 5.54 -6.89 9.30
N VAL A 115 5.82 -6.17 8.21
CA VAL A 115 7.09 -6.25 7.51
C VAL A 115 8.22 -5.55 8.27
N LEU A 116 7.91 -4.58 9.13
CA LEU A 116 8.92 -3.86 9.91
C LEU A 116 9.40 -4.68 11.10
N GLU A 117 8.48 -5.41 11.74
CA GLU A 117 8.79 -6.32 12.86
C GLU A 117 9.17 -7.73 12.38
N ASP A 118 9.00 -8.02 11.08
CA ASP A 118 9.21 -9.34 10.46
C ASP A 118 8.38 -10.44 11.15
N GLU A 119 7.13 -10.12 11.47
CA GLU A 119 6.25 -10.98 12.27
C GLU A 119 4.87 -11.16 11.62
N ALA A 120 4.34 -12.39 11.70
CA ALA A 120 2.97 -12.68 11.31
C ALA A 120 2.00 -12.17 12.39
N ILE A 121 0.93 -11.50 11.97
CA ILE A 121 -0.10 -11.02 12.87
C ILE A 121 -1.09 -12.15 13.17
N ASN A 122 -1.27 -12.47 14.45
CA ASN A 122 -2.18 -13.52 14.90
C ASN A 122 -2.85 -13.15 16.25
N PRO A 123 -4.19 -13.00 16.30
CA PRO A 123 -5.11 -13.10 15.17
C PRO A 123 -4.95 -11.94 14.18
N PRO A 124 -5.19 -12.15 12.87
CA PRO A 124 -5.34 -11.07 11.91
C PRO A 124 -6.43 -10.08 12.36
N TRP A 125 -6.32 -8.83 11.90
CA TRP A 125 -7.29 -7.77 12.20
C TRP A 125 -7.56 -6.91 10.95
N GLU A 126 -8.78 -6.41 10.85
CA GLU A 126 -9.27 -5.64 9.71
C GLU A 126 -8.52 -4.31 9.55
N PHE A 127 -8.11 -3.99 8.32
CA PHE A 127 -7.25 -2.83 8.03
C PHE A 127 -7.88 -1.43 8.25
N ASP A 128 -9.19 -1.32 8.52
CA ASP A 128 -9.99 -0.06 8.59
C ASP A 128 -9.35 1.09 9.41
#